data_AF-A0A6I2R537-F1
#
_entry.id   AF-A0A6I2R537-F1
#
_cell.length_a   1.000
_cell.length_b   1.000
_cell.length_c   1.000
_cell.angle_alpha   90.00
_cell.angle_beta   90.00
_cell.angle_gamma   90.00
#
_symmetry.space_group_name_H-M   'P 1'
#
loop_
_entity.id
_entity.type
_entity.pdbx_description
1 polymer ?
#
loop_
_entity_poly.entity_id
_entity_poly.type
_entity_poly.pdbx_seq_one_letter_code
_entity_poly.pdbx_strand_id
1 'polypeptide(L)'
;MGQYDNYSNEKNIAKAQKRLDKLMAKCNPDLYEVELARKELETARLFERCQIFGTEGWRKNIYNPNANIMFSDDNEVMMFFDKLISYRDISSYTIVENIVKETHTKTKKTGAIARAIVGGAIAGGVGVVTGAITAGSKSSTIVHEIPDGFFLQILLKDGSGYQCPVPSNGTISNKVPKMWLHLASKLQAIVERNKE
;
A
#
# COMPACT_ATOMS: atom_id res chain seq x y z
N MET A 1 3.78 -27.96 -7.65
CA MET A 1 3.16 -27.49 -6.41
C MET A 1 4.21 -26.63 -5.72
N GLY A 2 4.05 -25.31 -5.73
CA GLY A 2 4.90 -24.42 -4.95
C GLY A 2 4.82 -24.81 -3.48
N GLN A 3 5.97 -24.92 -2.81
CA GLN A 3 6.09 -25.43 -1.44
C GLN A 3 5.36 -24.55 -0.38
N TYR A 4 4.84 -23.38 -0.79
CA TYR A 4 4.31 -22.35 0.12
C TYR A 4 2.96 -21.75 -0.28
N ASP A 5 2.27 -22.27 -1.32
CA ASP A 5 0.96 -21.73 -1.74
C ASP A 5 -0.08 -21.91 -0.63
N ASN A 6 -0.66 -20.81 -0.14
CA ASN A 6 -1.57 -20.78 1.00
C ASN A 6 -2.95 -20.20 0.67
N TYR A 7 -3.18 -19.78 -0.58
CA TYR A 7 -4.43 -19.20 -1.05
C TYR A 7 -4.86 -19.74 -2.41
N SER A 8 -6.17 -19.94 -2.58
CA SER A 8 -6.82 -20.25 -3.86
C SER A 8 -7.64 -19.04 -4.34
N ASN A 9 -7.30 -18.55 -5.53
CA ASN A 9 -7.94 -17.39 -6.15
C ASN A 9 -9.13 -17.77 -7.06
N GLU A 10 -9.61 -19.01 -6.95
CA GLU A 10 -10.70 -19.56 -7.78
C GLU A 10 -11.95 -18.67 -7.83
N LYS A 11 -12.31 -18.05 -6.69
CA LYS A 11 -13.48 -17.15 -6.63
C LYS A 11 -13.32 -15.93 -7.55
N ASN A 12 -12.14 -15.33 -7.60
CA ASN A 12 -11.89 -14.17 -8.45
C ASN A 12 -11.75 -14.59 -9.91
N ILE A 13 -11.14 -15.75 -10.18
CA ILE A 13 -11.08 -16.33 -11.53
C ILE A 13 -12.49 -16.58 -12.07
N ALA A 14 -13.37 -17.20 -11.28
CA ALA A 14 -14.76 -17.44 -11.66
C ALA A 14 -15.52 -16.14 -11.92
N LYS A 15 -15.27 -15.10 -11.11
CA LYS A 15 -15.88 -13.77 -11.30
C LYS A 15 -15.38 -13.11 -12.60
N ALA A 16 -14.09 -13.17 -12.89
CA ALA A 16 -13.49 -12.64 -14.11
C ALA A 16 -14.02 -13.38 -15.35
N GLN A 17 -14.08 -14.72 -15.29
CA GLN A 17 -14.65 -15.55 -16.36
C GLN A 17 -16.11 -15.18 -16.63
N LYS A 18 -16.94 -15.10 -15.58
CA LYS A 18 -18.35 -14.70 -15.71
C LYS A 18 -18.51 -13.30 -16.32
N ARG A 19 -17.61 -12.36 -16.01
CA ARG A 19 -17.60 -11.01 -16.62
C ARG A 19 -17.30 -11.11 -18.12
N LEU A 20 -16.28 -11.87 -18.50
CA LEU A 20 -15.90 -12.08 -19.90
C LEU A 20 -17.03 -12.74 -20.69
N ASP A 21 -17.63 -13.80 -20.15
CA ASP A 21 -18.76 -14.51 -20.78
C ASP A 21 -19.95 -13.57 -21.01
N LYS A 22 -20.27 -12.72 -20.03
CA LYS A 22 -21.35 -11.72 -20.14
C LYS A 22 -21.07 -10.69 -21.23
N LEU A 23 -19.81 -10.25 -21.39
CA LEU A 23 -19.43 -9.31 -22.43
C LEU A 23 -19.52 -9.96 -23.81
N MET A 24 -19.00 -11.18 -23.96
CA MET A 24 -19.04 -11.93 -25.21
C MET A 24 -20.45 -12.34 -25.65
N ALA A 25 -21.39 -12.48 -24.71
CA ALA A 25 -22.79 -12.79 -25.02
C ALA A 25 -23.59 -11.59 -25.59
N LYS A 26 -23.03 -10.37 -25.58
CA LYS A 26 -23.69 -9.19 -26.19
C LYS A 26 -23.73 -9.34 -27.72
N CYS A 27 -24.81 -8.90 -28.35
CA CYS A 27 -24.97 -8.95 -29.81
C CYS A 27 -23.92 -8.09 -30.56
N ASN A 28 -23.52 -6.96 -29.97
CA ASN A 28 -22.41 -6.14 -30.43
C ASN A 28 -21.49 -5.81 -29.23
N PRO A 29 -20.51 -6.67 -28.93
CA PRO A 29 -19.63 -6.48 -27.78
C PRO A 29 -18.61 -5.38 -28.07
N ASP A 30 -18.34 -4.54 -27.07
CA ASP A 30 -17.22 -3.61 -27.13
C ASP A 30 -15.90 -4.41 -27.05
N LEU A 31 -15.12 -4.37 -28.13
CA LEU A 31 -13.87 -5.11 -28.25
C LEU A 31 -12.85 -4.70 -27.19
N TYR A 32 -12.82 -3.42 -26.81
CA TYR A 32 -11.91 -2.94 -25.77
C TYR A 32 -12.29 -3.48 -24.39
N GLU A 33 -13.59 -3.51 -24.06
CA GLU A 33 -14.07 -4.12 -22.80
C GLU A 33 -13.77 -5.62 -22.74
N VAL A 34 -13.93 -6.34 -23.86
CA VAL A 34 -13.64 -7.77 -23.96
C VAL A 34 -12.15 -8.04 -23.77
N GLU A 35 -11.28 -7.25 -24.41
CA GLU A 35 -9.83 -7.40 -24.28
C GLU A 35 -9.38 -7.13 -22.84
N LEU A 36 -9.91 -6.09 -22.20
CA LEU A 36 -9.63 -5.78 -20.80
C LEU A 36 -10.07 -6.93 -19.88
N ALA A 37 -11.28 -7.46 -20.07
CA ALA A 37 -11.78 -8.59 -19.27
C ALA A 37 -10.97 -9.87 -19.50
N ARG A 38 -10.46 -10.09 -20.72
CA ARG A 38 -9.56 -11.21 -21.01
C ARG A 38 -8.23 -11.06 -20.28
N LYS A 39 -7.61 -9.88 -20.31
CA LYS A 39 -6.36 -9.60 -19.57
C LYS A 39 -6.55 -9.74 -18.06
N GLU A 40 -7.68 -9.29 -17.52
CA GLU A 40 -8.02 -9.49 -16.11
C GLU A 40 -8.11 -10.98 -15.75
N LEU A 41 -8.75 -11.80 -16.60
CA LEU A 41 -8.85 -13.25 -16.40
C LEU A 41 -7.48 -13.93 -16.49
N GLU A 42 -6.67 -13.61 -17.49
CA GLU A 42 -5.31 -14.13 -17.65
C GLU A 42 -4.46 -13.78 -16.43
N THR A 43 -4.52 -12.53 -15.97
CA THR A 43 -3.83 -12.09 -14.76
C THR A 43 -4.33 -12.85 -13.54
N ALA A 44 -5.65 -13.02 -13.36
CA ALA A 44 -6.19 -13.76 -12.22
C ALA A 44 -5.74 -15.22 -12.19
N ARG A 45 -5.58 -15.85 -13.36
CA ARG A 45 -5.07 -17.24 -13.50
C ARG A 45 -3.61 -17.37 -13.10
N LEU A 46 -2.77 -16.34 -13.30
CA LEU A 46 -1.40 -16.35 -12.77
C LEU A 46 -1.38 -16.52 -11.25
N PHE A 47 -2.45 -16.13 -10.55
CA PHE A 47 -2.57 -16.24 -9.10
C PHE A 47 -3.55 -17.33 -8.67
N GLU A 48 -3.87 -18.33 -9.51
CA GLU A 48 -4.81 -19.42 -9.17
C GLU A 48 -4.46 -20.09 -7.84
N ARG A 49 -3.19 -20.43 -7.67
CA ARG A 49 -2.58 -20.84 -6.40
C ARG A 49 -1.48 -19.86 -6.10
N CYS A 50 -1.61 -19.14 -4.99
CA CYS A 50 -0.66 -18.09 -4.66
C CYS A 50 -0.47 -17.97 -3.15
N GLN A 51 0.51 -17.15 -2.80
CA GLN A 51 0.85 -16.78 -1.44
C GLN A 51 0.28 -15.42 -1.10
N ILE A 52 -0.39 -15.35 0.03
CA ILE A 52 -0.86 -14.13 0.66
C ILE A 52 -0.30 -14.04 2.06
N PHE A 53 -0.10 -12.80 2.52
CA PHE A 53 0.33 -12.53 3.89
C PHE A 53 -0.72 -11.65 4.54
N GLY A 54 -1.56 -12.24 5.39
CA GLY A 54 -2.69 -11.52 5.97
C GLY A 54 -3.84 -12.41 6.41
N THR A 55 -4.87 -11.80 6.98
CA THR A 55 -6.11 -12.50 7.33
C THR A 55 -7.11 -12.52 6.18
N GLU A 56 -7.95 -13.55 6.13
CA GLU A 56 -9.07 -13.66 5.21
C GLU A 56 -10.42 -13.49 5.92
N GLY A 57 -11.48 -13.28 5.13
CA GLY A 57 -12.86 -13.25 5.60
C GLY A 57 -13.23 -11.96 6.35
N TRP A 58 -14.21 -12.08 7.25
CA TRP A 58 -14.81 -10.95 7.96
C TRP A 58 -13.85 -10.15 8.87
N ARG A 59 -12.66 -10.69 9.17
CA ARG A 59 -11.59 -10.03 9.93
C ARG A 59 -10.59 -9.27 9.04
N LYS A 60 -10.87 -9.15 7.74
CA LYS A 60 -10.03 -8.42 6.80
C LYS A 60 -10.14 -6.91 7.07
N ASN A 61 -9.08 -6.34 7.62
CA ASN A 61 -8.92 -4.89 7.75
C ASN A 61 -8.40 -4.31 6.41
N ILE A 62 -8.66 -3.03 6.13
CA ILE A 62 -8.14 -2.30 4.96
C ILE A 62 -6.61 -2.21 4.93
N TYR A 63 -5.95 -2.34 6.09
CA TYR A 63 -4.48 -2.31 6.23
C TYR A 63 -3.83 -3.70 6.22
N ASN A 64 -4.59 -4.70 5.78
CA ASN A 64 -4.13 -6.07 5.64
C ASN A 64 -3.40 -6.24 4.30
N PRO A 65 -2.18 -6.81 4.26
CA PRO A 65 -1.44 -6.96 3.00
C PRO A 65 -2.17 -7.86 1.98
N ASN A 66 -2.91 -8.87 2.45
CA ASN A 66 -3.79 -9.72 1.65
C ASN A 66 -4.98 -8.96 1.00
N ALA A 67 -5.14 -7.66 1.25
CA ALA A 67 -6.10 -6.89 0.48
C ALA A 67 -5.73 -6.81 -1.00
N ASN A 68 -4.45 -6.65 -1.28
CA ASN A 68 -3.97 -6.17 -2.57
C ASN A 68 -2.62 -6.75 -2.98
N ILE A 69 -1.96 -7.55 -2.14
CA ILE A 69 -0.64 -8.11 -2.45
C ILE A 69 -0.71 -9.63 -2.47
N MET A 70 -0.33 -10.23 -3.61
CA MET A 70 -0.30 -11.68 -3.83
C MET A 70 1.01 -12.06 -4.51
N PHE A 71 1.51 -13.25 -4.22
CA PHE A 71 2.77 -13.78 -4.74
C PHE A 71 2.51 -15.10 -5.47
N SER A 72 2.86 -15.18 -6.74
CA SER A 72 2.77 -16.41 -7.54
C SER A 72 4.18 -16.90 -7.83
N ASP A 73 4.62 -17.90 -7.07
CA ASP A 73 5.96 -18.46 -7.24
C ASP A 73 6.08 -19.27 -8.53
N ASP A 74 5.03 -20.02 -8.89
CA ASP A 74 4.99 -20.82 -10.11
C ASP A 74 5.16 -19.95 -11.37
N ASN A 75 4.68 -18.70 -11.33
CA ASN A 75 4.79 -17.74 -12.44
C ASN A 75 5.87 -16.66 -12.22
N GLU A 76 6.59 -16.70 -11.10
CA GLU A 76 7.59 -15.69 -10.69
C GLU A 76 7.09 -14.24 -10.77
N VAL A 77 5.85 -13.99 -10.35
CA VAL A 77 5.21 -12.66 -10.37
C VAL A 77 4.54 -12.32 -9.06
N MET A 78 4.52 -11.03 -8.73
CA MET A 78 3.78 -10.45 -7.62
C MET A 78 2.67 -9.54 -8.16
N MET A 79 1.47 -9.66 -7.60
CA MET A 79 0.46 -8.62 -7.71
C MET A 79 0.69 -7.62 -6.59
N PHE A 80 0.90 -6.36 -6.92
CA PHE A 80 0.97 -5.25 -5.98
C PHE A 80 -0.12 -4.25 -6.34
N PHE A 81 -1.25 -4.34 -5.64
CA PHE A 81 -2.48 -3.62 -5.96
C PHE A 81 -2.98 -3.96 -7.37
N ASP A 82 -2.90 -3.01 -8.29
CA ASP A 82 -3.30 -3.15 -9.69
C ASP A 82 -2.09 -3.41 -10.61
N LYS A 83 -0.90 -3.63 -10.04
CA LYS A 83 0.36 -3.79 -10.78
C LYS A 83 0.84 -5.23 -10.73
N LEU A 84 0.99 -5.84 -11.90
CA LEU A 84 1.68 -7.10 -12.07
C LEU A 84 3.18 -6.83 -12.20
N ILE A 85 3.98 -7.35 -11.28
CA ILE A 85 5.43 -7.11 -11.20
C ILE A 85 6.15 -8.46 -11.29
N SER A 86 7.07 -8.61 -12.26
CA SER A 86 7.94 -9.79 -12.29
C SER A 86 8.90 -9.76 -11.11
N TYR A 87 9.13 -10.91 -10.49
CA TYR A 87 10.16 -11.04 -9.45
C TYR A 87 11.51 -10.54 -9.94
N ARG A 88 11.86 -10.83 -11.19
CA ARG A 88 13.15 -10.47 -11.79
C ARG A 88 13.37 -8.96 -11.92
N ASP A 89 12.28 -8.21 -11.98
CA ASP A 89 12.32 -6.74 -12.11
C ASP A 89 12.49 -6.07 -10.75
N ILE A 90 12.24 -6.78 -9.64
CA ILE A 90 12.40 -6.24 -8.29
C ILE A 90 13.88 -6.06 -7.98
N SER A 91 14.28 -4.81 -7.76
CA SER A 91 15.64 -4.45 -7.37
C SER A 91 15.80 -4.46 -5.84
N SER A 92 14.87 -3.81 -5.14
CA SER A 92 14.90 -3.73 -3.68
C SER A 92 13.51 -3.45 -3.11
N TYR A 93 13.36 -3.66 -1.80
CA TYR A 93 12.20 -3.19 -1.04
C TYR A 93 12.66 -2.48 0.23
N THR A 94 11.80 -1.63 0.80
CA THR A 94 12.07 -0.96 2.07
C THR A 94 10.78 -0.73 2.84
N ILE A 95 10.84 -0.85 4.16
CA ILE A 95 9.78 -0.40 5.06
C ILE A 95 10.26 0.88 5.75
N VAL A 96 9.59 1.99 5.49
CA VAL A 96 9.95 3.32 6.01
C VAL A 96 8.90 3.76 7.01
N GLU A 97 9.28 4.13 8.23
CA GLU A 97 8.34 4.71 9.20
C GLU A 97 7.77 6.02 8.67
N ASN A 98 6.46 6.19 8.82
CA ASN A 98 5.78 7.44 8.54
C ASN A 98 5.76 8.28 9.82
N ILE A 99 6.27 9.51 9.76
CA ILE A 99 6.31 10.46 10.88
C ILE A 99 5.48 11.67 10.50
N VAL A 100 4.38 11.91 11.21
CA VAL A 100 3.53 13.08 11.03
C VAL A 100 3.88 14.12 12.11
N LYS A 101 4.04 15.38 11.70
CA LYS A 101 4.25 16.50 12.62
C LYS A 101 2.89 17.05 13.06
N GLU A 102 2.44 16.72 14.27
CA GLU A 102 1.26 17.37 14.84
C GLU A 102 1.65 18.72 15.46
N THR A 103 1.03 19.79 14.95
CA THR A 103 1.27 21.15 15.44
C THR A 103 0.21 21.52 16.48
N HIS A 104 0.53 21.38 17.78
CA HIS A 104 -0.34 21.86 18.85
C HIS A 104 -0.08 23.34 19.14
N THR A 105 -0.96 24.21 18.64
CA THR A 105 -0.90 25.65 18.97
C THR A 105 -1.69 25.90 20.26
N LYS A 106 -1.01 26.02 21.41
CA LYS A 106 -1.63 26.52 22.65
C LYS A 106 -1.50 28.04 22.71
N THR A 107 -2.57 28.75 22.32
CA THR A 107 -2.66 30.20 22.51
C THR A 107 -3.14 30.50 23.93
N LYS A 108 -2.27 31.01 24.81
CA LYS A 108 -2.71 31.67 26.05
C LYS A 108 -2.87 33.17 25.77
N LYS A 109 -4.11 33.66 25.70
CA LYS A 109 -4.42 35.07 26.01
C LYS A 109 -5.76 35.19 26.73
N THR A 110 -5.76 36.08 27.70
CA THR A 110 -6.88 36.56 28.51
C THR A 110 -7.88 37.28 27.61
N GLY A 111 -9.14 36.84 27.58
CA GLY A 111 -10.25 37.56 26.96
C GLY A 111 -10.52 37.23 25.48
N ALA A 112 -11.79 36.93 25.22
CA ALA A 112 -12.47 36.79 23.92
C ALA A 112 -12.06 35.62 23.02
N ILE A 113 -13.10 34.84 22.69
CA ILE A 113 -13.12 33.72 21.75
C ILE A 113 -12.66 34.19 20.37
N ALA A 114 -11.59 33.62 19.83
CA ALA A 114 -11.23 33.75 18.42
C ALA A 114 -11.03 32.35 17.82
N ARG A 115 -11.93 31.97 16.90
CA ARG A 115 -11.80 30.78 16.07
C ARG A 115 -10.61 30.97 15.14
N ALA A 116 -9.60 30.12 15.23
CA ALA A 116 -8.57 30.01 14.21
C ALA A 116 -8.83 28.74 13.39
N ILE A 117 -9.19 28.92 12.12
CA ILE A 117 -9.08 27.88 11.11
C ILE A 117 -7.62 27.94 10.65
N VAL A 118 -6.82 26.94 11.03
CA VAL A 118 -5.47 26.76 10.47
C VAL A 118 -5.58 25.67 9.41
N GLY A 119 -5.54 26.12 8.15
CA GLY A 119 -5.59 25.29 6.95
C GLY A 119 -4.43 24.31 6.91
N GLY A 120 -4.74 23.11 6.42
CA GLY A 120 -3.81 22.00 6.36
C GLY A 120 -2.62 22.25 5.44
N ALA A 121 -1.47 21.74 5.87
CA ALA A 121 -0.39 21.34 5.00
C ALA A 121 -0.18 19.83 5.20
N ILE A 122 -0.61 19.02 4.22
CA ILE A 122 -0.19 17.62 4.13
C ILE A 122 1.13 17.65 3.38
N ALA A 123 2.24 17.65 4.11
CA ALA A 123 3.58 17.46 3.55
C ALA A 123 4.04 16.05 3.96
N GLY A 124 3.77 15.07 3.10
CA GLY A 124 4.39 13.75 3.21
C GLY A 124 5.87 13.87 2.89
N GLY A 125 6.71 13.40 3.82
CA GLY A 125 8.15 13.16 3.63
C GLY A 125 9.00 14.40 3.32
N VAL A 126 9.79 14.83 4.31
CA VAL A 126 10.81 15.91 4.24
C VAL A 126 10.22 17.33 4.23
N GLY A 127 10.03 17.90 5.44
CA GLY A 127 9.58 19.28 5.62
C GLY A 127 10.63 20.16 6.31
N VAL A 128 11.37 20.94 5.52
CA VAL A 128 11.73 22.32 5.89
C VAL A 128 10.43 23.11 5.92
N VAL A 129 10.10 23.71 7.06
CA VAL A 129 8.95 24.60 7.19
C VAL A 129 9.48 26.03 7.19
N THR A 130 9.21 26.77 6.13
CA THR A 130 9.45 28.22 6.05
C THR A 130 8.12 28.95 6.21
N GLY A 131 8.06 29.92 7.13
CA GLY A 131 7.00 30.93 7.25
C GLY A 131 6.31 30.91 8.63
N ALA A 132 5.99 32.03 9.29
CA ALA A 132 6.02 33.44 8.93
C ALA A 132 6.40 34.27 10.18
N ILE A 133 7.16 35.35 10.00
CA ILE A 133 7.56 36.24 11.09
C ILE A 133 6.40 37.18 11.38
N THR A 134 5.59 36.91 12.40
CA THR A 134 4.66 37.90 12.97
C THR A 134 5.29 38.48 14.22
N ALA A 135 5.63 39.77 14.16
CA ALA A 135 6.17 40.52 15.27
C ALA A 135 5.21 40.49 16.47
N GLY A 136 5.70 40.09 17.64
CA GLY A 136 5.10 40.46 18.93
C GLY A 136 4.31 39.41 19.73
N SER A 137 4.37 38.12 19.41
CA SER A 137 3.80 37.08 20.28
C SER A 137 4.81 35.98 20.62
N LYS A 138 5.00 35.70 21.92
CA LYS A 138 5.74 34.52 22.38
C LYS A 138 4.92 33.26 22.05
N SER A 139 5.05 32.74 20.83
CA SER A 139 4.53 31.43 20.45
C SER A 139 5.59 30.38 20.73
N SER A 140 5.29 29.45 21.63
CA SER A 140 6.06 28.21 21.78
C SER A 140 5.42 27.15 20.89
N THR A 141 6.00 26.91 19.72
CA THR A 141 5.62 25.79 18.86
C THR A 141 6.28 24.53 19.40
N ILE A 142 5.51 23.65 20.03
CA ILE A 142 6.00 22.31 20.37
C ILE A 142 5.65 21.41 19.19
N VAL A 143 6.67 21.00 18.44
CA VAL A 143 6.54 20.01 17.37
C VAL A 143 6.54 18.64 18.02
N HIS A 144 5.41 17.95 18.00
CA HIS A 144 5.36 16.53 18.37
C HIS A 144 5.46 15.71 17.09
N GLU A 145 6.58 14.98 16.93
CA GLU A 145 6.72 13.96 15.91
C GLU A 145 5.93 12.74 16.39
N ILE A 146 4.77 12.49 15.77
CA ILE A 146 3.95 11.33 16.07
C ILE A 146 4.19 10.28 14.98
N PRO A 147 4.66 9.09 15.37
CA PRO A 147 4.75 7.97 14.44
C PRO A 147 3.33 7.60 13.92
N ASP A 148 3.12 7.64 12.60
CA ASP A 148 1.83 7.36 11.92
C ASP A 148 1.94 6.22 10.90
N GLY A 149 2.37 5.06 11.38
CA GLY A 149 2.47 3.84 10.58
C GLY A 149 3.75 3.78 9.72
N PHE A 150 3.67 3.18 8.54
CA PHE A 150 4.82 2.99 7.65
C PHE A 150 4.42 2.94 6.18
N PHE A 151 5.40 3.10 5.30
CA PHE A 151 5.29 2.83 3.87
C PHE A 151 6.06 1.56 3.53
N LEU A 152 5.43 0.64 2.81
CA LEU A 152 6.16 -0.38 2.05
C LEU A 152 6.50 0.20 0.68
N GLN A 153 7.78 0.25 0.34
CA GLN A 153 8.27 0.72 -0.95
C GLN A 153 8.93 -0.44 -1.70
N ILE A 154 8.67 -0.52 -3.00
CA ILE A 154 9.27 -1.50 -3.92
C ILE A 154 9.91 -0.72 -5.06
N LEU A 155 11.20 -0.96 -5.31
CA LEU A 155 11.96 -0.33 -6.38
C LEU A 155 12.28 -1.39 -7.44
N LEU A 156 12.03 -1.05 -8.70
CA LEU A 156 12.32 -1.90 -9.85
C LEU A 156 13.66 -1.54 -10.49
N LYS A 157 14.22 -2.49 -11.24
CA LYS A 157 15.51 -2.34 -11.93
C LYS A 157 15.50 -1.26 -13.02
N ASP A 158 14.33 -0.92 -13.56
CA ASP A 158 14.15 0.18 -14.52
C ASP A 158 14.11 1.57 -13.87
N GLY A 159 14.20 1.65 -12.54
CA GLY A 159 14.15 2.88 -11.75
C GLY A 159 12.74 3.31 -11.33
N SER A 160 11.69 2.62 -11.77
CA SER A 160 10.33 2.87 -11.30
C SER A 160 10.12 2.31 -9.89
N GLY A 161 9.16 2.88 -9.14
CA GLY A 161 8.89 2.46 -7.77
C GLY A 161 7.43 2.59 -7.38
N TYR A 162 7.00 1.71 -6.48
CA TYR A 162 5.64 1.65 -5.96
C TYR A 162 5.65 1.76 -4.44
N GLN A 163 4.64 2.40 -3.87
CA GLN A 163 4.51 2.58 -2.42
C GLN A 163 3.11 2.24 -1.92
N CYS A 164 3.05 1.63 -0.75
CA CYS A 164 1.81 1.32 -0.03
C CYS A 164 1.87 1.97 1.35
N PRO A 165 1.07 3.02 1.61
CA PRO A 165 0.92 3.57 2.96
C PRO A 165 0.12 2.60 3.85
N VAL A 166 0.61 2.39 5.06
CA VAL A 166 -0.04 1.63 6.12
C VAL A 166 -0.09 2.52 7.35
N PRO A 167 -1.22 3.19 7.64
CA PRO A 167 -1.33 4.12 8.76
C PRO A 167 -1.26 3.39 10.10
N SER A 168 -0.97 4.16 11.16
CA SER A 168 -0.94 3.61 12.52
C SER A 168 -2.34 3.19 12.96
N ASN A 169 -2.44 2.15 13.79
CA ASN A 169 -3.68 1.80 14.49
C ASN A 169 -4.01 2.76 15.65
N GLY A 170 -3.37 3.95 15.72
CA GLY A 170 -3.56 4.94 16.78
C GLY A 170 -2.84 4.61 18.09
N THR A 171 -2.03 3.55 18.11
CA THR A 171 -1.18 3.18 19.25
C THR A 171 0.20 3.83 19.11
N ILE A 172 0.75 4.35 20.22
CA ILE A 172 2.03 5.09 20.29
C ILE A 172 3.23 4.31 19.74
N SER A 173 3.16 2.98 19.62
CA SER A 173 4.23 2.19 19.00
C SER A 173 3.94 1.92 17.51
N ASN A 174 4.76 2.49 16.63
CA ASN A 174 4.80 2.21 15.19
C ASN A 174 5.38 0.83 14.84
N LYS A 175 5.01 -0.22 15.58
CA LYS A 175 5.51 -1.56 15.31
C LYS A 175 4.88 -2.09 14.03
N VAL A 176 5.73 -2.44 13.06
CA VAL A 176 5.32 -3.15 11.84
C VAL A 176 4.60 -4.45 12.24
N PRO A 177 3.33 -4.66 11.84
CA PRO A 177 2.60 -5.86 12.22
C PRO A 177 3.24 -7.13 11.66
N LYS A 178 3.14 -8.25 12.38
CA LYS A 178 3.78 -9.54 12.01
C LYS A 178 3.49 -9.97 10.56
N MET A 179 2.26 -9.77 10.08
CA MET A 179 1.89 -10.10 8.69
C MET A 179 2.71 -9.33 7.65
N TRP A 180 3.03 -8.06 7.92
CA TRP A 180 3.90 -7.25 7.06
C TRP A 180 5.36 -7.67 7.15
N LEU A 181 5.81 -8.17 8.31
CA LEU A 181 7.15 -8.77 8.45
C LEU A 181 7.28 -10.06 7.64
N HIS A 182 6.25 -10.93 7.64
CA HIS A 182 6.26 -12.13 6.81
C HIS A 182 6.28 -11.80 5.31
N LEU A 183 5.51 -10.80 4.89
CA LEU A 183 5.56 -10.29 3.52
C LEU A 183 6.96 -9.74 3.19
N ALA A 184 7.58 -8.99 4.09
CA ALA A 184 8.93 -8.48 3.92
C ALA A 184 9.95 -9.61 3.78
N SER A 185 9.84 -10.69 4.57
CA SER A 185 10.70 -11.88 4.41
C SER A 185 10.55 -12.52 3.03
N LYS A 186 9.34 -12.56 2.47
CA LYS A 186 9.12 -13.04 1.10
C LYS A 186 9.82 -12.15 0.06
N LEU A 187 9.69 -10.83 0.18
CA LEU A 187 10.37 -9.88 -0.70
C LEU A 187 11.89 -9.99 -0.58
N GLN A 188 12.43 -10.19 0.62
CA GLN A 188 13.85 -10.42 0.85
C GLN A 188 14.36 -11.65 0.09
N ALA A 189 13.65 -12.78 0.19
CA ALA A 189 14.03 -13.99 -0.53
C ALA A 189 14.03 -13.79 -2.05
N ILE A 190 13.08 -13.03 -2.59
CA ILE A 190 13.04 -12.68 -4.03
C ILE A 190 14.25 -11.80 -4.41
N VAL A 191 14.54 -10.76 -3.63
CA VAL A 191 15.66 -9.84 -3.88
C VAL A 191 17.01 -10.55 -3.78
N GLU A 192 17.18 -11.46 -2.83
CA GLU A 192 18.39 -12.26 -2.69
C GLU A 192 18.59 -13.20 -3.88
N ARG A 193 17.53 -13.92 -4.29
CA ARG A 193 17.57 -14.78 -5.48
C ARG A 193 17.92 -14.01 -6.76
N ASN A 194 17.54 -12.74 -6.87
CA ASN A 194 17.87 -11.89 -8.02
C ASN A 194 19.33 -11.42 -8.09
N LYS A 195 20.11 -11.63 -7.01
CA LYS A 195 21.54 -11.29 -6.96
C LYS A 195 22.44 -12.44 -7.39
N GLU A 196 21.91 -13.67 -7.39
CA GLU A 196 22.55 -14.88 -7.91
C GLU A 196 22.49 -14.91 -9.45
#